data_AF-A0A359DES8-F1
#
_entry.id   AF-A0A359DES8-F1
#
_cell.length_a   1.000
_cell.length_b   1.000
_cell.length_c   1.000
_cell.angle_alpha   90.00
_cell.angle_beta   90.00
_cell.angle_gamma   90.00
#
_symmetry.space_group_name_H-M   'P 1'
#
loop_
_entity.id
_entity.type
_entity.pdbx_description
1 polymer ?
#
loop_
_entity_poly.entity_id
_entity_poly.type
_entity_poly.pdbx_seq_one_letter_code
_entity_poly.pdbx_strand_id
1 'polypeptide(L)' 'VGASGGGKSTLVQLLLGLYTAQAGTIRFGGSSQQEIGLETVRENVAVVMQHPALFNDTVR' A
#
# COMPACT_ATOMS: atom_id res chain seq x y z
N VAL A 1 -15.56 -6.69 -2.43
CA VAL A 1 -15.57 -7.32 -1.09
C VAL A 1 -15.25 -8.80 -1.28
N GLY A 2 -14.28 -9.36 -0.56
CA GLY A 2 -13.87 -10.78 -0.72
C GLY A 2 -13.58 -11.42 0.63
N ALA A 3 -13.61 -12.76 0.71
CA ALA A 3 -13.49 -13.52 1.96
C ALA A 3 -12.26 -13.14 2.80
N SER A 4 -12.39 -13.26 4.12
CA SER A 4 -11.24 -13.12 5.03
C SER A 4 -10.14 -14.12 4.63
N GLY A 5 -8.87 -13.70 4.66
CA GLY A 5 -7.75 -14.50 4.19
C GLY A 5 -7.49 -14.49 2.68
N GLY A 6 -8.36 -13.87 1.86
CA GLY A 6 -8.18 -13.79 0.40
C GLY A 6 -7.06 -12.85 -0.10
N GLY A 7 -6.05 -12.54 0.72
CA GLY A 7 -4.87 -11.77 0.30
C GLY A 7 -5.04 -10.25 0.13
N LYS A 8 -6.21 -9.67 0.46
CA LYS A 8 -6.47 -8.22 0.32
C LYS A 8 -5.45 -7.35 1.05
N SER A 9 -5.16 -7.68 2.31
CA SER A 9 -4.18 -6.93 3.11
C SER A 9 -2.77 -7.06 2.52
N THR A 10 -2.41 -8.27 2.08
CA THR A 10 -1.13 -8.53 1.40
C THR A 10 -1.00 -7.73 0.11
N LEU A 11 -2.06 -7.64 -0.70
CA LEU A 11 -2.09 -6.83 -1.91
C LEU A 11 -1.87 -5.34 -1.60
N VAL A 12 -2.54 -4.80 -0.58
CA VAL A 12 -2.36 -3.41 -0.16
C VAL A 12 -0.91 -3.17 0.31
N GLN A 13 -0.32 -4.10 1.07
CA GLN A 13 1.07 -4.01 1.51
C GLN A 13 2.08 -4.04 0.36
N LEU A 14 1.81 -4.81 -0.70
CA LEU A 14 2.60 -4.79 -1.95
C LEU A 14 2.48 -3.43 -2.66
N LEU A 15 1.28 -2.87 -2.76
CA LEU A 15 1.06 -1.55 -3.38
C LEU A 15 1.79 -0.42 -2.62
N LEU A 16 1.83 -0.49 -1.29
CA LEU A 16 2.58 0.45 -0.44
C LEU A 16 4.10 0.20 -0.44
N GLY A 17 4.56 -0.88 -1.08
CA GLY A 17 5.94 -1.37 -1.05
C GLY A 17 6.45 -1.70 0.34
N LEU A 18 5.57 -2.18 1.23
CA LEU A 18 5.95 -2.84 2.48
C LEU A 18 6.46 -4.26 2.23
N TYR A 19 6.09 -4.86 1.09
CA TYR A 19 6.65 -6.09 0.55
C TYR A 19 7.08 -5.91 -0.90
N THR A 20 8.03 -6.71 -1.34
CA THR A 20 8.44 -6.81 -2.74
C THR A 20 7.70 -7.95 -3.42
N ALA A 21 7.20 -7.72 -4.63
CA ALA A 21 6.60 -8.79 -5.44
C ALA A 21 7.67 -9.84 -5.79
N GLN A 22 7.36 -11.11 -5.55
CA GLN A 22 8.26 -12.23 -5.89
C GLN A 22 8.26 -12.55 -7.38
N ALA A 23 7.17 -12.22 -8.09
CA ALA A 23 7.03 -12.38 -9.53
C ALA A 23 6.07 -11.31 -10.09
N GLY A 24 6.23 -10.96 -11.36
CA GLY A 24 5.46 -9.91 -12.04
C GLY A 24 5.95 -8.50 -11.70
N THR A 25 5.16 -7.49 -12.07
CA THR A 25 5.53 -6.08 -11.89
C THR A 25 4.31 -5.23 -11.56
N ILE A 26 4.44 -4.34 -10.58
CA ILE A 26 3.43 -3.34 -10.24
C ILE A 26 3.77 -2.05 -10.98
N ARG A 27 2.80 -1.50 -11.72
CA ARG A 27 2.94 -0.26 -12.49
C ARG A 27 1.88 0.75 -12.05
N PHE A 28 2.30 2.00 -11.85
CA PHE A 28 1.42 3.14 -11.64
C PHE A 28 1.52 4.04 -12.86
N GLY A 29 0.39 4.27 -13.56
CA GLY A 29 0.39 5.09 -14.78
C GLY A 29 1.31 4.58 -15.89
N GLY A 30 1.60 3.27 -15.92
CA GLY A 30 2.54 2.67 -16.88
C GLY A 30 4.02 2.73 -16.47
N SER A 31 4.39 3.41 -15.39
CA SER A 31 5.76 3.33 -14.86
C SER A 31 5.82 2.29 -13.74
N SER A 32 6.90 1.53 -13.64
CA SER A 32 7.09 0.53 -12.58
C SER A 32 7.36 1.20 -11.23
N GLN A 33 7.04 0.53 -10.14
CA GLN A 33 7.34 1.03 -8.79
C GLN A 33 8.83 1.36 -8.58
N GLN A 34 9.73 0.67 -9.30
CA GLN A 34 11.17 0.91 -9.29
C GLN A 34 11.56 2.20 -10.02
N GLU A 35 10.86 2.54 -11.10
CA GLU A 35 11.08 3.78 -11.88
C GLU A 35 10.57 5.02 -11.14
N ILE A 36 9.42 4.90 -10.46
CA ILE A 36 8.74 6.05 -9.83
C ILE A 36 9.31 6.36 -8.43
N GLY A 37 9.86 5.33 -7.76
CA GLY A 37 10.33 5.42 -6.39
C GLY A 37 9.20 5.30 -5.34
N LEU A 38 9.54 4.70 -4.19
CA LEU A 38 8.58 4.48 -3.10
C LEU A 38 8.10 5.76 -2.42
N GLU A 39 8.93 6.80 -2.43
CA GLU A 39 8.60 8.12 -1.88
C GLU A 39 7.39 8.72 -2.61
N THR A 40 7.50 8.87 -3.94
CA THR A 40 6.42 9.34 -4.81
C THR A 40 5.13 8.52 -4.64
N VAL A 41 5.24 7.19 -4.56
CA VAL A 41 4.07 6.32 -4.34
C VAL A 41 3.41 6.62 -3.00
N ARG A 42 4.17 6.81 -1.93
CA ARG A 42 3.66 7.07 -0.58
C ARG A 42 3.09 8.48 -0.41
N GLU A 43 3.57 9.45 -1.18
CA GLU A 43 2.99 10.80 -1.22
C GLU A 43 1.62 10.83 -1.92
N ASN A 44 1.39 9.91 -2.86
CA ASN A 44 0.18 9.89 -3.70
C ASN A 44 -0.82 8.80 -3.31
N VAL A 45 -0.48 7.91 -2.38
CA VAL A 45 -1.33 6.79 -1.95
C VAL A 45 -1.45 6.76 -0.43
N ALA A 46 -2.67 6.94 0.06
CA ALA A 46 -3.03 6.75 1.46
C ALA A 46 -3.85 5.48 1.65
N VAL A 47 -3.61 4.78 2.76
CA VAL A 47 -4.35 3.57 3.13
C VAL A 47 -5.02 3.78 4.48
N VAL A 48 -6.33 3.54 4.51
CA VAL A 48 -7.12 3.49 5.74
C VAL A 48 -7.13 2.06 6.25
N MET A 49 -6.54 1.83 7.42
CA MET A 49 -6.46 0.51 8.02
C MET A 49 -7.81 0.07 8.59
N GLN A 50 -8.11 -1.24 8.52
CA GLN A 50 -9.29 -1.80 9.19
C GLN A 50 -9.24 -1.66 10.71
N HIS A 51 -8.05 -1.78 11.30
CA HIS A 51 -7.80 -1.47 12.71
C HIS A 51 -7.12 -0.11 12.78
N PRO A 52 -7.79 0.92 13.32
CA PRO A 52 -7.23 2.26 13.40
C PRO A 52 -6.03 2.29 14.36
N ALA A 53 -4.92 2.86 13.91
CA ALA A 53 -3.82 3.24 14.79
C ALA A 53 -4.13 4.64 15.33
N LEU A 54 -4.38 4.73 16.63
CA LEU A 54 -4.62 5.99 17.32
C LEU A 54 -3.32 6.46 17.99
N PHE A 55 -2.99 7.73 17.80
CA PHE A 55 -1.94 8.38 18.56
C PHE A 55 -2.56 9.02 19.81
N ASN A 56 -1.79 9.08 20.90
CA ASN A 56 -2.21 9.77 22.12
C ASN A 56 -2.07 11.29 21.95
N ASP A 57 -2.91 11.84 21.08
CA ASP A 57 -2.98 13.25 20.73
C ASP A 57 -4.44 13.61 20.37
N THR A 58 -4.70 14.88 20.11
CA THR A 58 -6.01 15.41 19.73
C THR A 58 -6.19 15.45 18.21
N VAL A 59 -7.44 15.33 17.76
CA VAL A 59 -7.80 15.58 16.35
C VAL A 59 -7.75 17.10 16.12
N ARG A 60 -6.86 17.57 15.25
CA ARG A 60 -6.69 19.00 14.93
C ARG A 60 -6.97 19.28 13.47
#